data_AF-C0ZA15-F1
#
_entry.id   AF-C0ZA15-F1
#
_cell.length_a   1.000
_cell.length_b   1.000
_cell.length_c   1.000
_cell.angle_alpha   90.00
_cell.angle_beta   90.00
_cell.angle_gamma   90.00
#
_symmetry.space_group_name_H-M   'P 1'
#
loop_
_entity.id
_entity.type
_entity.pdbx_description
1 polymer ?
#
loop_
_entity_poly.entity_id
_entity_poly.type
_entity_poly.pdbx_seq_one_letter_code
_entity_poly.pdbx_strand_id
1 'polypeptide(L)'
;MQLSDSTHAEITVLCKQGDDLVKAGNLEEGKNKYVAALRLLPENHREWEAATWIYVAIGDVHFQMKNYDKAFKCFFNAVQCPEGLGNPYIHLRLGQLYYEQDNLEKAADELTRAYMGAGIAIFMEDDPKYLEFLETKIEI
;
A
#
# COMPACT_ATOMS: atom_id res chain seq x y z
N MET A 1 -13.68 -14.81 -6.04
CA MET A 1 -13.28 -16.25 -5.99
C MET A 1 -12.78 -16.56 -4.59
N GLN A 2 -12.79 -17.82 -4.18
CA GLN A 2 -12.27 -18.23 -2.85
C GLN A 2 -11.05 -19.14 -3.04
N LEU A 3 -9.98 -18.83 -2.31
CA LEU A 3 -8.80 -19.69 -2.21
C LEU A 3 -9.18 -20.95 -1.44
N SER A 4 -8.41 -22.03 -1.60
CA SER A 4 -8.52 -23.15 -0.68
C SER A 4 -8.16 -22.70 0.74
N ASP A 5 -8.80 -23.30 1.74
CA ASP A 5 -8.54 -22.97 3.15
C ASP A 5 -7.07 -23.13 3.51
N SER A 6 -6.39 -24.14 2.94
CA SER A 6 -4.96 -24.37 3.14
C SER A 6 -4.10 -23.24 2.59
N THR A 7 -4.38 -22.78 1.37
CA THR A 7 -3.63 -21.68 0.74
C THR A 7 -3.88 -20.37 1.48
N HIS A 8 -5.13 -20.11 1.86
CA HIS A 8 -5.46 -18.92 2.65
C HIS A 8 -4.74 -18.90 4.01
N ALA A 9 -4.71 -20.04 4.71
CA ALA A 9 -4.00 -20.18 5.98
C ALA A 9 -2.49 -19.95 5.81
N GLU A 10 -1.87 -20.52 4.77
CA GLU A 10 -0.44 -20.37 4.52
C GLU A 10 -0.05 -18.91 4.18
N ILE A 11 -0.85 -18.24 3.35
CA ILE A 11 -0.70 -16.81 3.07
C ILE A 11 -0.77 -16.00 4.36
N THR A 12 -1.77 -16.27 5.21
CA THR A 12 -1.95 -15.57 6.49
C THR A 12 -0.74 -15.74 7.40
N VAL A 13 -0.18 -16.95 7.49
CA VAL A 13 1.03 -17.24 8.28
C VAL A 13 2.23 -16.49 7.73
N LEU A 14 2.43 -16.48 6.41
CA LEU A 14 3.54 -15.77 5.78
C LEU A 14 3.43 -14.26 5.99
N CYS A 15 2.24 -13.67 5.82
CA CYS A 15 2.03 -12.25 6.09
C CYS A 15 2.31 -11.91 7.55
N LYS A 16 1.83 -12.70 8.50
CA LYS A 16 2.12 -12.50 9.93
C LYS A 16 3.62 -12.54 10.24
N GLN A 17 4.35 -13.51 9.67
CA GLN A 17 5.81 -13.56 9.80
C GLN A 17 6.48 -12.31 9.19
N GLY A 18 5.95 -11.83 8.06
CA GLY A 18 6.39 -10.58 7.44
C GLY A 18 6.23 -9.40 8.40
N ASP A 19 5.04 -9.25 8.99
CA ASP A 19 4.73 -8.15 9.92
C ASP A 19 5.64 -8.17 11.14
N ASP A 20 5.86 -9.35 11.73
CA ASP A 20 6.72 -9.52 12.90
C ASP A 20 8.18 -9.14 12.58
N LEU A 21 8.67 -9.52 11.39
CA LEU A 21 10.02 -9.15 10.92
C LEU A 21 10.15 -7.66 10.65
N VAL A 22 9.16 -7.04 9.98
CA VAL A 22 9.16 -5.59 9.72
C VAL A 22 9.14 -4.80 11.02
N LYS A 23 8.32 -5.20 12.00
CA LYS A 23 8.29 -4.59 13.35
C LYS A 23 9.63 -4.72 14.07
N ALA A 24 10.37 -5.80 13.86
CA ALA A 24 11.71 -5.98 14.39
C ALA A 24 12.80 -5.22 13.63
N GLY A 25 12.46 -4.50 12.54
CA GLY A 25 13.40 -3.77 11.69
C GLY A 25 14.04 -4.62 10.58
N ASN A 26 13.68 -5.91 10.47
CA ASN A 26 14.20 -6.84 9.47
C ASN A 26 13.44 -6.72 8.14
N LEU A 27 13.52 -5.55 7.51
CA LEU A 27 12.70 -5.16 6.36
C LEU A 27 12.81 -6.12 5.16
N GLU A 28 14.04 -6.48 4.78
CA GLU A 28 14.28 -7.38 3.64
C GLU A 28 13.74 -8.79 3.88
N GLU A 29 13.91 -9.33 5.09
CA GLU A 29 13.37 -10.64 5.46
C GLU A 29 11.84 -10.62 5.51
N GLY A 30 11.25 -9.57 6.07
CA GLY A 30 9.80 -9.39 6.11
C GLY A 30 9.19 -9.30 4.71
N LYS A 31 9.81 -8.50 3.82
CA LYS A 31 9.44 -8.44 2.40
C LYS A 31 9.50 -9.81 1.73
N ASN A 32 10.54 -10.61 2.00
CA ASN A 32 10.64 -11.95 1.43
C ASN A 32 9.48 -12.86 1.85
N LYS A 33 8.94 -12.69 3.07
CA LYS A 33 7.73 -13.40 3.51
C LYS A 33 6.49 -12.97 2.75
N TYR A 34 6.27 -11.68 2.56
CA TYR A 34 5.15 -11.19 1.75
C TYR A 34 5.25 -11.63 0.29
N VAL A 35 6.45 -11.61 -0.30
CA VAL A 35 6.68 -12.11 -1.67
C VAL A 35 6.40 -13.61 -1.77
N ALA A 36 6.76 -14.39 -0.76
CA ALA A 36 6.39 -15.81 -0.69
C ALA A 36 4.86 -15.97 -0.63
N ALA A 37 4.17 -15.16 0.18
CA ALA A 37 2.70 -15.17 0.25
C ALA A 37 2.06 -14.81 -1.10
N LEU A 38 2.59 -13.81 -1.79
CA LEU A 38 2.10 -13.39 -3.10
C LEU A 38 2.22 -14.52 -4.14
N ARG A 39 3.30 -15.31 -4.10
CA ARG A 39 3.54 -16.44 -5.01
C ARG A 39 2.59 -17.62 -4.82
N LEU A 40 1.88 -17.68 -3.69
CA LEU A 40 0.85 -18.70 -3.45
C LEU A 40 -0.48 -18.35 -4.12
N LEU A 41 -0.67 -17.09 -4.53
CA LEU A 41 -1.86 -16.72 -5.28
C LEU A 41 -1.82 -17.31 -6.68
N PRO A 42 -2.97 -17.75 -7.21
CA PRO A 42 -3.10 -18.08 -8.62
C PRO A 42 -2.74 -16.89 -9.52
N GLU A 43 -2.49 -17.17 -10.80
CA GLU A 43 -2.30 -16.10 -11.80
C GLU A 43 -3.47 -15.10 -11.79
N ASN A 44 -3.23 -13.90 -12.33
CA ASN A 44 -4.17 -12.76 -12.27
C ASN A 44 -4.48 -12.30 -10.84
N HIS A 45 -3.44 -11.86 -10.11
CA HIS A 45 -3.56 -11.36 -8.73
C HIS A 45 -4.70 -10.34 -8.49
N ARG A 46 -5.09 -9.59 -9.52
CA ARG A 46 -6.18 -8.58 -9.48
C ARG A 46 -7.57 -9.15 -9.16
N GLU A 47 -7.73 -10.47 -9.17
CA GLU A 47 -8.98 -11.13 -8.85
C GLU A 47 -9.04 -11.62 -7.38
N TRP A 48 -7.97 -11.43 -6.62
CA TRP A 48 -7.79 -11.99 -5.28
C TRP A 48 -7.68 -10.88 -4.24
N GLU A 49 -8.60 -10.84 -3.28
CA GLU A 49 -8.61 -9.85 -2.20
C GLU A 49 -7.28 -9.84 -1.42
N ALA A 50 -6.73 -11.02 -1.12
CA ALA A 50 -5.44 -11.17 -0.46
C ALA A 50 -4.29 -10.43 -1.19
N ALA A 51 -4.36 -10.28 -2.52
CA ALA A 51 -3.35 -9.55 -3.28
C ALA A 51 -3.26 -8.07 -2.86
N THR A 52 -4.40 -7.43 -2.55
CA THR A 52 -4.44 -6.03 -2.10
C THR A 52 -3.59 -5.85 -0.85
N TRP A 53 -3.84 -6.64 0.19
CA TRP A 53 -3.12 -6.58 1.46
C TRP A 53 -1.64 -6.92 1.30
N ILE A 54 -1.30 -7.94 0.51
CA ILE A 54 0.09 -8.34 0.27
C ILE A 54 0.86 -7.26 -0.51
N TYR A 55 0.26 -6.68 -1.53
CA TYR A 55 0.89 -5.59 -2.28
C TYR A 55 1.08 -4.34 -1.42
N VAL A 56 0.10 -4.00 -0.56
CA VAL A 56 0.24 -2.91 0.42
C VAL A 56 1.43 -3.18 1.34
N ALA A 57 1.52 -4.37 1.94
CA ALA A 57 2.61 -4.71 2.85
C ALA A 57 4.00 -4.65 2.18
N ILE A 58 4.13 -5.16 0.94
CA ILE A 58 5.39 -5.05 0.17
C ILE A 58 5.68 -3.57 -0.17
N GLY A 59 4.65 -2.81 -0.51
CA GLY A 59 4.73 -1.39 -0.82
C GLY A 59 5.25 -0.57 0.35
N ASP A 60 4.70 -0.79 1.54
CA ASP A 60 5.12 -0.14 2.79
C ASP A 60 6.57 -0.43 3.12
N VAL A 61 7.02 -1.68 2.98
CA VAL A 61 8.43 -2.02 3.17
C VAL A 61 9.32 -1.27 2.18
N HIS A 62 8.94 -1.23 0.89
CA HIS A 62 9.70 -0.46 -0.09
C HIS A 62 9.68 1.05 0.19
N PHE A 63 8.57 1.59 0.67
CA PHE A 63 8.44 2.98 1.06
C PHE A 63 9.38 3.32 2.23
N GLN A 64 9.38 2.50 3.29
CA GLN A 64 10.29 2.65 4.43
C GLN A 64 11.77 2.57 4.03
N MET A 65 12.09 1.72 3.05
CA MET A 65 13.43 1.62 2.47
C MET A 65 13.76 2.74 1.47
N LYS A 66 12.87 3.71 1.24
CA LYS A 66 12.98 4.78 0.24
C LYS A 66 13.14 4.28 -1.21
N ASN A 67 12.68 3.06 -1.49
CA ASN A 67 12.65 2.47 -2.82
C ASN A 67 11.36 2.88 -3.55
N TYR A 68 11.18 4.19 -3.81
CA TYR A 68 9.91 4.76 -4.25
C TYR A 68 9.37 4.17 -5.56
N ASP A 69 10.23 3.85 -6.54
CA ASP A 69 9.77 3.19 -7.78
C ASP A 69 9.15 1.81 -7.55
N LYS A 70 9.66 1.06 -6.57
CA LYS A 70 9.14 -0.27 -6.23
C LYS A 70 7.88 -0.13 -5.38
N ALA A 71 7.89 0.78 -4.41
CA ALA A 71 6.71 1.10 -3.61
C ALA A 71 5.53 1.50 -4.51
N PHE A 72 5.78 2.37 -5.48
CA PHE A 72 4.77 2.81 -6.45
C PHE A 72 4.16 1.64 -7.22
N LYS A 73 4.98 0.75 -7.77
CA LYS A 73 4.47 -0.44 -8.48
C LYS A 73 3.62 -1.33 -7.58
N CYS A 74 3.97 -1.46 -6.30
CA CYS A 74 3.21 -2.24 -5.34
C CYS A 74 1.84 -1.59 -5.06
N PHE A 75 1.78 -0.32 -4.67
CA PHE A 75 0.51 0.36 -4.41
C PHE A 75 -0.35 0.51 -5.68
N PHE A 76 0.28 0.71 -6.84
CA PHE A 76 -0.42 0.73 -8.13
C PHE A 76 -1.03 -0.63 -8.47
N ASN A 77 -0.38 -1.74 -8.13
CA ASN A 77 -1.02 -3.05 -8.25
C ASN A 77 -2.13 -3.24 -7.22
N ALA A 78 -1.92 -2.79 -5.97
CA ALA A 78 -2.90 -2.90 -4.89
C ALA A 78 -4.22 -2.18 -5.23
N VAL A 79 -4.16 -0.96 -5.76
CA VAL A 79 -5.38 -0.20 -6.13
C VAL A 79 -6.20 -0.87 -7.24
N GLN A 80 -5.58 -1.75 -8.03
CA GLN A 80 -6.22 -2.53 -9.10
C GLN A 80 -6.76 -3.89 -8.62
N CYS A 81 -6.53 -4.26 -7.36
CA CYS A 81 -7.02 -5.50 -6.76
C CYS A 81 -8.36 -5.24 -6.02
N PRO A 82 -9.09 -6.30 -5.60
CA PRO A 82 -10.39 -6.14 -4.94
C PRO A 82 -10.26 -5.30 -3.66
N GLU A 83 -11.24 -4.43 -3.41
CA GLU A 83 -11.23 -3.42 -2.33
C GLU A 83 -10.10 -2.37 -2.42
N GLY A 84 -9.20 -2.46 -3.41
CA GLY A 84 -8.06 -1.57 -3.55
C GLY A 84 -8.44 -0.14 -3.93
N LEU A 85 -9.34 0.02 -4.91
CA LEU A 85 -9.82 1.33 -5.39
C LEU A 85 -10.56 2.14 -4.33
N GLY A 86 -11.17 1.47 -3.34
CA GLY A 86 -11.88 2.13 -2.25
C GLY A 86 -11.00 2.43 -1.04
N ASN A 87 -9.74 1.99 -1.03
CA ASN A 87 -8.90 2.04 0.15
C ASN A 87 -8.15 3.39 0.25
N PRO A 88 -8.49 4.27 1.22
CA PRO A 88 -7.87 5.58 1.33
C PRO A 88 -6.39 5.53 1.67
N TYR A 89 -5.91 4.46 2.33
CA TYR A 89 -4.48 4.29 2.64
C TYR A 89 -3.64 4.06 1.38
N ILE A 90 -4.16 3.31 0.40
CA ILE A 90 -3.47 3.12 -0.88
C ILE A 90 -3.37 4.45 -1.62
N HIS A 91 -4.44 5.24 -1.62
CA HIS A 91 -4.45 6.57 -2.20
C HIS A 91 -3.49 7.53 -1.50
N LEU A 92 -3.40 7.49 -0.17
CA LEU A 92 -2.42 8.27 0.59
C LEU A 92 -1.00 7.96 0.11
N ARG A 93 -0.62 6.67 0.07
CA ARG A 93 0.73 6.25 -0.34
C ARG A 93 1.04 6.59 -1.80
N LEU A 94 0.07 6.43 -2.71
CA LEU A 94 0.22 6.85 -4.11
C LEU A 94 0.41 8.37 -4.23
N GLY A 95 -0.38 9.16 -3.50
CA GLY A 95 -0.26 10.62 -3.51
C GLY A 95 1.08 11.11 -2.97
N GLN A 96 1.56 10.51 -1.89
CA GLN A 96 2.90 10.77 -1.34
C GLN A 96 3.99 10.45 -2.36
N LEU A 97 3.92 9.29 -3.02
CA LEU A 97 4.90 8.88 -4.02
C LEU A 97 4.88 9.78 -5.26
N TYR A 98 3.71 10.22 -5.72
CA TYR A 98 3.62 11.21 -6.80
C TYR A 98 4.19 12.56 -6.38
N TYR A 99 3.98 12.98 -5.13
CA TYR A 99 4.56 14.20 -4.59
C TYR A 99 6.09 14.14 -4.56
N GLU A 100 6.68 13.04 -4.07
CA GLU A 100 8.14 12.84 -4.10
C GLU A 100 8.73 12.81 -5.52
N GLN A 101 7.92 12.48 -6.52
CA GLN A 101 8.29 12.45 -7.94
C GLN A 101 8.00 13.77 -8.67
N ASP A 102 7.62 14.84 -7.96
CA ASP A 102 7.23 16.14 -8.52
C ASP A 102 6.03 16.08 -9.49
N ASN A 103 5.23 15.00 -9.41
CA ASN A 103 3.99 14.85 -10.16
C ASN A 103 2.82 15.40 -9.36
N LEU A 104 2.83 16.72 -9.15
CA LEU A 104 1.94 17.40 -8.22
C LEU A 104 0.45 17.29 -8.60
N GLU A 105 0.13 17.19 -9.90
CA GLU A 105 -1.26 17.01 -10.35
C GLU A 105 -1.82 15.67 -9.84
N LYS A 106 -1.11 14.57 -10.09
CA LYS A 106 -1.54 13.25 -9.62
C LYS A 106 -1.45 13.11 -8.10
N ALA A 107 -0.47 13.78 -7.48
CA ALA A 107 -0.39 13.83 -6.03
C ALA A 107 -1.66 14.43 -5.43
N ALA A 108 -2.14 15.56 -5.96
CA ALA A 108 -3.35 16.21 -5.48
C ALA A 108 -4.59 15.31 -5.64
N ASP A 109 -4.73 14.64 -6.79
CA ASP A 109 -5.83 13.71 -7.04
C ASP A 109 -5.88 12.56 -6.02
N GLU A 110 -4.75 11.89 -5.79
CA GLU A 110 -4.71 10.74 -4.89
C GLU A 110 -4.84 11.14 -3.42
N LEU A 111 -4.19 12.23 -3.00
CA LEU A 111 -4.34 12.73 -1.63
C LEU A 111 -5.78 13.22 -1.36
N THR A 112 -6.45 13.77 -2.37
CA THR A 112 -7.89 14.12 -2.26
C THR A 112 -8.74 12.86 -2.04
N ARG A 113 -8.48 11.76 -2.77
CA ARG A 113 -9.19 10.48 -2.54
C ARG A 113 -8.93 9.92 -1.15
N ALA A 114 -7.69 10.02 -0.66
CA ALA A 114 -7.34 9.63 0.70
C ALA A 114 -8.13 10.44 1.74
N TYR A 115 -8.17 11.77 1.59
CA TYR A 115 -8.94 12.66 2.44
C TYR A 115 -10.43 12.36 2.41
N MET A 116 -11.02 12.17 1.23
CA MET A 116 -12.45 11.86 1.10
C MET A 116 -12.83 10.54 1.78
N GLY A 117 -11.93 9.54 1.76
CA GLY A 117 -12.20 8.22 2.34
C GLY A 117 -11.95 8.10 3.85
N ALA A 118 -11.02 8.88 4.41
CA ALA A 118 -10.59 8.73 5.81
C ALA A 118 -10.51 10.04 6.62
N GLY A 119 -10.82 11.17 6.00
CA GLY A 119 -10.70 12.50 6.60
C GLY A 119 -9.25 12.90 6.89
N ILE A 120 -9.08 13.97 7.67
CA ILE A 120 -7.77 14.56 7.95
C ILE A 120 -6.85 13.62 8.77
N ALA A 121 -7.44 12.70 9.55
CA ALA A 121 -6.72 11.81 10.45
C ALA A 121 -5.70 10.92 9.73
N ILE A 122 -5.94 10.58 8.47
CA ILE A 122 -5.05 9.70 7.69
C ILE A 122 -3.67 10.31 7.46
N PHE A 123 -3.54 11.64 7.51
CA PHE A 123 -2.27 12.34 7.29
C PHE A 123 -1.43 12.53 8.56
N MET A 124 -2.01 12.28 9.74
CA MET A 124 -1.45 12.74 11.02
C MET A 124 -0.17 11.99 11.46
N GLU A 125 0.08 10.81 10.88
CA GLU A 125 1.26 9.99 11.18
C GLU A 125 2.40 10.19 10.16
N ASP A 126 2.15 10.92 9.08
CA ASP A 126 3.11 11.15 7.99
C ASP A 126 3.72 12.56 8.04
N ASP A 127 4.68 12.82 7.14
CA ASP A 127 5.28 14.15 6.99
C ASP A 127 4.18 15.20 6.67
N PRO A 128 4.07 16.28 7.45
CA PRO A 128 3.00 17.27 7.30
C PRO A 128 2.98 17.93 5.92
N LYS A 129 4.09 17.92 5.17
CA LYS A 129 4.17 18.50 3.83
C LYS A 129 3.11 17.99 2.86
N TYR A 130 2.62 16.75 3.03
CA TYR A 130 1.60 16.18 2.16
C TYR A 130 0.21 16.79 2.43
N LEU A 131 -0.13 17.01 3.71
CA LEU A 131 -1.36 17.68 4.10
C LEU A 131 -1.29 19.17 3.75
N GLU A 132 -0.18 19.84 4.09
CA GLU A 132 0.04 21.25 3.74
C GLU A 132 -0.07 21.46 2.23
N PHE A 133 0.50 20.56 1.42
CA PHE A 133 0.34 20.58 -0.02
C PHE A 133 -1.12 20.44 -0.43
N LEU A 134 -1.86 19.48 0.14
CA LEU A 134 -3.27 19.26 -0.19
C LEU A 134 -4.14 20.47 0.17
N GLU A 135 -3.88 21.14 1.30
CA GLU A 135 -4.56 22.38 1.72
C GLU A 135 -4.36 23.54 0.71
N THR A 136 -3.30 23.51 -0.10
CA THR A 136 -3.15 24.47 -1.21
C THR A 136 -4.01 24.15 -2.43
N LYS A 137 -4.64 22.97 -2.48
CA LYS A 137 -5.38 22.45 -3.64
C LYS A 137 -6.88 22.36 -3.41
N ILE A 138 -7.32 22.10 -2.18
CA ILE A 138 -8.73 21.93 -1.83
C ILE A 138 -9.05 22.66 -0.52
N GLU A 139 -10.32 22.97 -0.30
CA GLU A 139 -10.83 23.38 1.02
C GLU A 139 -11.06 22.11 1.86
N ILE A 140 -10.40 22.03 3.02
CA ILE A 140 -10.43 20.89 3.94
C ILE A 140 -11.29 21.22 5.15
#